data_AF-A0A354YYC8-F1
#
_entry.id   AF-A0A354YYC8-F1
#
_cell.length_a   1.000
_cell.length_b   1.000
_cell.length_c   1.000
_cell.angle_alpha   90.00
_cell.angle_beta   90.00
_cell.angle_gamma   90.00
#
_symmetry.space_group_name_H-M   'P 1'
#
loop_
_entity.id
_entity.type
_entity.pdbx_description
1 polymer ?
#
loop_
_entity_poly.entity_id
_entity_poly.type
_entity_poly.pdbx_seq_one_letter_code
_entity_poly.pdbx_strand_id
1 'polypeptide(L)' 'IMLEVMYEIPSRLDVTKVAITRDVIEKKEQPLLVTMEARRKVN' A
#
# COMPACT_ATOMS: atom_id res chain seq x y z
N ILE A 1 3.48 3.87 11.59
CA ILE A 1 3.20 2.99 10.44
C ILE A 1 2.79 3.75 9.18
N MET A 2 1.93 4.78 9.25
CA MET A 2 1.47 5.48 8.03
C MET A 2 2.28 6.73 7.65
N LEU A 3 3.20 7.21 8.49
CA LEU A 3 3.89 8.49 8.26
C LEU A 3 4.76 8.47 7.00
N GLU A 4 5.56 7.42 6.82
CA GLU A 4 6.39 7.22 5.61
C GLU A 4 5.50 7.08 4.36
N VAL A 5 4.46 6.24 4.46
CA VAL A 5 3.51 6.00 3.37
C VAL A 5 2.80 7.30 2.95
N MET A 6 2.39 8.14 3.89
CA MET A 6 1.70 9.41 3.59
C MET A 6 2.63 10.52 3.11
N TYR A 7 3.94 10.39 3.31
CA TYR A 7 4.91 11.27 2.70
C TYR A 7 5.06 10.97 1.19
N GLU A 8 5.04 9.68 0.83
CA GLU A 8 5.25 9.24 -0.55
C GLU A 8 3.98 9.22 -1.41
N ILE A 9 2.85 8.77 -0.84
CA ILE A 9 1.58 8.57 -1.58
C ILE A 9 1.10 9.82 -2.31
N PRO A 10 1.14 11.05 -1.76
CA PRO A 10 0.63 12.23 -2.44
C PRO A 10 1.29 12.48 -3.81
N SER A 11 2.54 12.05 -4.00
CA SER A 11 3.26 12.17 -5.26
C SER A 11 3.10 10.95 -6.18
N ARG A 12 2.54 9.85 -5.69
CA ARG A 12 2.33 8.60 -6.43
C ARG A 12 0.94 8.57 -7.07
N LEU A 13 0.87 8.79 -8.38
CA LEU A 13 -0.38 8.77 -9.13
C LEU A 13 -0.90 7.37 -9.46
N ASP A 14 -0.05 6.35 -9.34
CA ASP A 14 -0.35 4.97 -9.74
C ASP A 14 -0.88 4.11 -8.58
N VAL A 15 -0.91 4.63 -7.35
CA VAL A 15 -1.43 3.92 -6.17
C VAL A 15 -2.95 4.02 -6.13
N THR A 16 -3.61 2.87 -6.12
CA THR A 16 -5.08 2.75 -6.15
C THR A 16 -5.68 2.40 -4.79
N LYS A 17 -4.91 1.69 -3.94
CA LYS A 17 -5.33 1.26 -2.62
C LYS A 17 -4.10 1.00 -1.74
N VAL A 18 -4.24 1.28 -0.45
CA VAL A 18 -3.33 0.83 0.60
C VAL A 18 -4.03 -0.24 1.43
N ALA A 19 -3.44 -1.42 1.55
CA ALA A 19 -3.99 -2.49 2.38
C ALA A 19 -3.29 -2.51 3.74
N ILE A 20 -4.10 -2.38 4.80
CA ILE A 20 -3.67 -2.40 6.19
C ILE A 20 -4.28 -3.65 6.85
N THR A 21 -3.42 -4.58 7.29
CA THR A 21 -3.82 -5.80 7.99
C THR A 21 -3.60 -5.65 9.50
N ARG A 22 -4.06 -6.63 10.29
CA ARG A 22 -3.76 -6.69 11.73
C ARG A 22 -2.25 -6.67 11.99
N ASP A 23 -1.49 -7.42 11.20
CA ASP A 23 -0.04 -7.56 11.36
C ASP A 23 0.70 -6.25 11.09
N VAL A 24 0.25 -5.43 10.14
CA VAL A 24 0.76 -4.06 9.93
C VAL A 24 0.65 -3.23 11.22
N ILE A 25 -0.41 -3.42 12.01
CA ILE A 25 -0.61 -2.69 13.27
C ILE A 25 0.21 -3.29 14.41
N GLU A 26 0.06 -4.60 14.62
CA GLU A 26 0.59 -5.33 15.78
C GLU A 26 2.09 -5.55 15.67
N LYS A 27 2.59 -5.88 14.48
CA LYS A 27 4.00 -6.22 14.21
C LYS A 27 4.78 -5.08 13.55
N LYS A 28 4.12 -3.95 13.26
CA LYS A 28 4.72 -2.78 12.59
C LYS A 28 5.29 -3.10 11.20
N GLU A 29 4.71 -4.07 10.51
CA GLU A 29 5.05 -4.38 9.12
C GLU A 29 4.65 -3.22 8.18
N GLN A 30 5.30 -3.15 7.01
CA GLN A 30 4.99 -2.14 6.01
C GLN A 30 3.64 -2.43 5.32
N PRO A 31 2.77 -1.43 5.14
CA PRO A 31 1.51 -1.60 4.41
C PRO A 31 1.74 -1.99 2.94
N LEU A 32 0.83 -2.78 2.38
CA LEU A 32 0.90 -3.15 0.96
C LEU A 32 0.25 -2.08 0.08
N LEU A 33 1.02 -1.54 -0.87
CA LEU A 33 0.53 -0.62 -1.91
C LEU A 33 0.05 -1.41 -3.13
N VAL A 34 -1.18 -1.13 -3.57
CA VAL A 34 -1.75 -1.71 -4.79
C VAL A 34 -1.68 -0.66 -5.90
N THR A 35 -0.93 -0.95 -6.95
CA THR A 35 -0.74 -0.05 -8.09
C THR A 35 -1.61 -0.43 -9.28
N MET A 36 -1.82 0.50 -10.21
CA MET A 36 -2.62 0.27 -11.43
C MET A 36 -2.10 -0.90 -12.29
N GLU A 37 -0.79 -1.09 -12.36
CA GLU A 37 -0.15 -2.20 -13.08
C GLU A 37 -0.35 -3.56 -12.38
N ALA A 38 -0.64 -3.56 -11.07
CA ALA A 38 -0.79 -4.78 -10.27
C ALA A 38 -2.14 -5.49 -10.44
N ARG A 39 -2.95 -5.14 -11.47
CA ARG A 39 -4.07 -5.98 -11.89
C ARG A 39 -3.53 -7.27 -12.51
N ARG A 40 -3.29 -8.24 -11.63
CA ARG A 40 -2.97 -9.64 -11.97
C ARG A 40 -3.95 -10.10 -13.05
N LYS A 41 -3.44 -10.47 -14.23
CA LYS A 41 -4.19 -11.29 -15.19
C LYS A 41 -4.59 -12.57 -14.45
N VAL A 42 -5.88 -12.73 -14.21
CA VAL A 42 -6.44 -14.00 -13.76
C VAL A 42 -6.48 -14.86 -15.02
N ASN A 43 -5.54 -15.80 -15.13
CA ASN A 43 -5.65 -16.92 -16.06
C ASN A 43 -6.58 -17.97 -15.44
#